data_AF-A0A1B7LKX4-F1
#
_entry.id   AF-A0A1B7LKX4-F1
#
_cell.length_a   1.000
_cell.length_b   1.000
_cell.length_c   1.000
_cell.angle_alpha   90.00
_cell.angle_beta   90.00
_cell.angle_gamma   90.00
#
_symmetry.space_group_name_H-M   'P 1'
#
loop_
_entity.id
_entity.type
_entity.pdbx_description
1 polymer ?
#
loop_
_entity_poly.entity_id
_entity_poly.type
_entity_poly.pdbx_seq_one_letter_code
_entity_poly.pdbx_strand_id
1 'polypeptide(L)'
;MDFFTGYYTDVEPEAALVVEAEGKVAGYLLGCTDAALHRRYQLRLLARALLPVCHGFCRGIYGPPAFRFFRWLFWRGWREMPGVPAGGAHFHFNILKRWRDAAVTRLLVESYLELLRREHPGIKVVWGQMETFGARRSQSLFKRLGWEFYDQVKLSKYRYLFNSPPPEHLKKLAAGEVYLTTIYRELW
;
A
#
# COMPACT_ATOMS: atom_id res chain seq x y z
N MET A 1 -1.73 -13.91 -12.17
CA MET A 1 -0.78 -13.92 -11.04
C MET A 1 -1.07 -12.70 -10.21
N ASP A 2 -1.45 -12.89 -8.95
CA ASP A 2 -1.78 -11.79 -8.05
C ASP A 2 -0.51 -11.35 -7.30
N PHE A 3 -0.03 -10.13 -7.62
CA PHE A 3 1.16 -9.55 -7.03
C PHE A 3 0.86 -8.74 -5.77
N PHE A 4 -0.36 -8.21 -5.66
CA PHE A 4 -0.71 -7.21 -4.65
C PHE A 4 -1.36 -7.82 -3.42
N THR A 5 -2.23 -8.83 -3.60
CA THR A 5 -3.00 -9.42 -2.51
C THR A 5 -2.68 -10.90 -2.25
N GLY A 6 -2.02 -11.57 -3.19
CA GLY A 6 -1.73 -13.01 -3.11
C GLY A 6 -0.91 -13.43 -1.88
N TYR A 7 0.09 -12.64 -1.49
CA TYR A 7 0.84 -12.93 -0.26
C TYR A 7 -0.06 -12.99 0.97
N TYR A 8 -0.88 -11.96 1.14
CA TYR A 8 -1.70 -11.78 2.32
C TYR A 8 -2.87 -12.77 2.39
N THR A 9 -3.30 -13.30 1.25
CA THR A 9 -4.46 -14.21 1.18
C THR A 9 -4.04 -15.68 1.14
N ASP A 10 -2.86 -15.98 0.59
CA ASP A 10 -2.37 -17.36 0.46
C ASP A 10 -1.33 -17.75 1.51
N VAL A 11 -0.61 -16.77 2.11
CA VAL A 11 0.52 -17.02 3.04
C VAL A 11 0.21 -16.58 4.46
N GLU A 12 -0.36 -15.38 4.65
CA GLU A 12 -0.75 -14.87 5.98
C GLU A 12 -2.25 -14.50 6.06
N PRO A 13 -3.19 -15.41 5.69
CA PRO A 13 -4.63 -15.12 5.74
C PRO A 13 -5.15 -14.83 7.16
N GLU A 14 -4.48 -15.34 8.19
CA GLU A 14 -4.81 -15.09 9.59
C GLU A 14 -4.65 -13.63 9.99
N ALA A 15 -3.76 -12.89 9.31
CA ALA A 15 -3.55 -11.46 9.52
C ALA A 15 -4.47 -10.60 8.62
N ALA A 16 -5.46 -11.20 7.96
CA ALA A 16 -6.43 -10.52 7.11
C ALA A 16 -7.76 -10.30 7.85
N LEU A 17 -8.27 -9.07 7.79
CA LEU A 17 -9.59 -8.69 8.28
C LEU A 17 -10.44 -8.18 7.11
N VAL A 18 -11.74 -8.45 7.16
CA VAL A 18 -12.71 -7.94 6.20
C VAL A 18 -13.76 -7.09 6.90
N VAL A 19 -14.25 -6.08 6.19
CA VAL A 19 -15.44 -5.33 6.57
C VAL A 19 -16.58 -5.89 5.75
N GLU A 20 -17.60 -6.44 6.41
CA GLU A 20 -18.82 -6.91 5.76
C GLU A 20 -19.95 -5.89 5.95
N ALA A 21 -20.65 -5.59 4.87
CA ALA A 21 -21.85 -4.77 4.89
C ALA A 21 -22.86 -5.31 3.87
N GLU A 22 -24.13 -5.40 4.26
CA GLU A 22 -25.20 -5.91 3.39
C GLU A 22 -24.90 -7.31 2.80
N GLY A 23 -24.26 -8.18 3.59
CA GLY A 23 -23.89 -9.54 3.18
C GLY A 23 -22.77 -9.60 2.12
N LYS A 24 -22.01 -8.51 1.93
CA LYS A 24 -20.91 -8.42 0.97
C LYS A 24 -19.67 -7.82 1.62
N VAL A 25 -18.49 -8.16 1.08
CA VAL A 25 -17.23 -7.55 1.47
C VAL A 25 -17.19 -6.09 0.99
N ALA A 26 -17.18 -5.17 1.94
CA ALA A 26 -17.17 -3.72 1.76
C ALA A 26 -15.76 -3.11 1.91
N GLY A 27 -14.82 -3.85 2.48
CA GLY A 27 -13.43 -3.47 2.64
C GLY A 27 -12.59 -4.59 3.21
N TYR A 28 -11.28 -4.37 3.24
CA TYR A 28 -10.33 -5.31 3.79
C TYR A 28 -9.18 -4.57 4.48
N LEU A 29 -8.51 -5.24 5.40
CA LEU A 29 -7.18 -4.94 5.90
C LEU A 29 -6.36 -6.22 5.81
N LEU A 30 -5.20 -6.13 5.16
CA LEU A 30 -4.28 -7.23 4.94
C LEU A 30 -2.98 -6.94 5.68
N GLY A 31 -2.69 -7.72 6.71
CA GLY A 31 -1.51 -7.61 7.54
C GLY A 31 -0.35 -8.46 7.04
N CYS A 32 0.87 -7.99 7.27
CA CYS A 32 2.09 -8.75 7.10
C CYS A 32 2.91 -8.63 8.37
N THR A 33 3.18 -9.78 8.97
CA THR A 33 3.88 -9.94 10.25
C THR A 33 5.35 -10.32 10.04
N ASP A 34 5.67 -10.98 8.92
CA ASP A 34 7.05 -11.31 8.53
C ASP A 34 7.47 -10.62 7.22
N ALA A 35 8.15 -9.48 7.35
CA ALA A 35 8.67 -8.73 6.21
C ALA A 35 9.73 -9.51 5.39
N ALA A 36 10.47 -10.44 6.01
CA ALA A 36 11.46 -11.25 5.31
C ALA A 36 10.79 -12.33 4.45
N LEU A 37 9.73 -12.97 4.96
CA LEU A 37 8.92 -13.91 4.20
C LEU A 37 8.21 -13.22 3.04
N HIS A 38 7.58 -12.05 3.28
CA HIS A 38 6.97 -11.23 2.23
C HIS A 38 7.98 -10.88 1.14
N ARG A 39 9.19 -10.43 1.50
CA ARG A 39 10.24 -10.11 0.52
C ARG A 39 10.62 -11.33 -0.32
N ARG A 40 10.80 -12.50 0.30
CA ARG A 40 11.12 -13.76 -0.42
C ARG A 40 10.00 -14.15 -1.38
N TYR A 41 8.74 -14.03 -0.96
CA TYR A 41 7.59 -14.30 -1.80
C TYR A 41 7.54 -13.35 -3.00
N GLN A 42 7.68 -12.05 -2.77
CA GLN A 42 7.69 -11.03 -3.84
C GLN A 42 8.83 -11.24 -4.85
N LEU A 43 10.03 -11.63 -4.39
CA LEU A 43 11.15 -11.96 -5.29
C LEU A 43 10.86 -13.18 -6.17
N ARG A 44 10.26 -14.23 -5.59
CA ARG A 44 9.84 -15.42 -6.36
C ARG A 44 8.75 -15.06 -7.38
N LEU A 45 7.79 -14.21 -6.97
CA LEU A 45 6.75 -13.75 -7.86
C LEU A 45 7.33 -12.94 -9.03
N LEU A 46 8.22 -12.00 -8.74
CA LEU A 46 8.90 -11.20 -9.75
C LEU A 46 9.70 -12.07 -10.74
N ALA A 47 10.43 -13.06 -10.24
CA ALA A 47 11.20 -13.98 -11.09
C ALA A 47 10.29 -14.76 -12.06
N ARG A 48 9.13 -15.22 -11.58
CA ARG A 48 8.13 -15.92 -12.42
C ARG A 48 7.45 -14.99 -13.42
N ALA A 49 7.25 -13.71 -13.06
CA ALA A 49 6.61 -12.71 -13.91
C ALA A 49 7.54 -12.17 -15.01
N LEU A 50 8.86 -12.35 -14.88
CA LEU A 50 9.84 -11.74 -15.79
C LEU A 50 9.64 -12.17 -17.26
N LEU A 51 9.59 -13.47 -17.52
CA LEU A 51 9.44 -13.99 -18.89
C LEU A 51 8.09 -13.59 -19.54
N PRO A 52 6.92 -13.77 -18.88
CA PRO A 52 5.64 -13.31 -19.44
C PRO A 52 5.60 -11.81 -19.73
N VAL A 53 6.19 -10.99 -18.85
CA VAL A 53 6.24 -9.53 -19.05
C VAL A 53 7.15 -9.18 -20.23
N CYS A 54 8.35 -9.76 -20.33
CA CYS A 54 9.23 -9.54 -21.47
C CYS A 54 8.54 -9.94 -22.79
N HIS A 55 7.89 -11.10 -22.82
CA HIS A 55 7.16 -11.57 -23.98
C HIS A 55 5.99 -10.66 -24.37
N GLY A 56 5.25 -10.15 -23.39
CA GLY A 56 4.18 -9.18 -23.61
C GLY A 56 4.67 -7.86 -24.19
N PHE A 57 5.86 -7.41 -23.79
CA PHE A 57 6.52 -6.24 -24.40
C PHE A 57 6.93 -6.51 -25.85
N CYS A 58 7.55 -7.65 -26.14
CA CYS A 58 7.93 -8.01 -27.52
C CYS A 58 6.72 -8.13 -28.45
N ARG A 59 5.57 -8.55 -27.93
CA ARG A 59 4.31 -8.66 -28.68
C ARG A 59 3.49 -7.35 -28.74
N GLY A 60 3.96 -6.27 -28.15
CA GLY A 60 3.25 -4.99 -28.15
C GLY A 60 1.94 -5.00 -27.36
N ILE A 61 1.75 -5.95 -26.43
CA ILE A 61 0.51 -6.09 -25.63
C ILE A 61 0.36 -4.89 -24.67
N TYR A 62 1.47 -4.32 -24.23
CA TYR A 62 1.49 -3.23 -23.27
C TYR A 62 1.48 -1.86 -23.96
N GLY A 63 0.46 -1.04 -23.64
CA GLY A 63 0.38 0.33 -24.14
C GLY A 63 1.38 1.30 -23.49
N PRO A 64 1.45 2.56 -23.97
CA PRO A 64 2.37 3.58 -23.47
C PRO A 64 2.35 3.82 -21.94
N PRO A 65 1.20 3.77 -21.24
CA PRO A 65 1.18 3.91 -19.77
C PRO A 65 1.94 2.80 -19.05
N ALA A 66 1.83 1.56 -19.51
CA ALA A 66 2.54 0.42 -18.93
C ALA A 66 4.05 0.57 -19.11
N PHE A 67 4.52 0.92 -20.31
CA PHE A 67 5.95 1.17 -20.54
C PHE A 67 6.51 2.27 -19.61
N ARG A 68 5.76 3.36 -19.42
CA ARG A 68 6.16 4.42 -18.48
C ARG A 68 6.26 3.92 -17.04
N PHE A 69 5.31 3.10 -16.60
CA PHE A 69 5.32 2.50 -15.28
C PHE A 69 6.53 1.57 -15.09
N PHE A 70 6.80 0.65 -16.02
CA PHE A 70 7.94 -0.26 -15.92
C PHE A 70 9.29 0.47 -15.98
N ARG A 71 9.42 1.50 -16.83
CA ARG A 71 10.59 2.38 -16.86
C ARG A 71 10.78 3.13 -15.54
N TRP A 72 9.70 3.61 -14.93
CA TRP A 72 9.78 4.21 -13.59
C TRP A 72 10.20 3.17 -12.54
N LEU A 73 9.58 1.98 -12.56
CA LEU A 73 9.82 0.92 -11.58
C LEU A 73 11.30 0.52 -11.51
N PHE A 74 11.94 0.29 -12.66
CA PHE A 74 13.34 -0.16 -12.68
C PHE A 74 14.34 0.98 -12.42
N TRP A 75 14.07 2.21 -12.89
CA TRP A 75 15.04 3.31 -12.76
C TRP A 75 14.88 4.12 -11.47
N ARG A 76 13.65 4.25 -10.97
CA ARG A 76 13.29 5.17 -9.89
C ARG A 76 12.55 4.51 -8.75
N GLY A 77 11.87 3.39 -8.96
CA GLY A 77 11.04 2.72 -7.96
C GLY A 77 11.76 2.55 -6.63
N TRP A 78 12.97 1.96 -6.64
CA TRP A 78 13.77 1.73 -5.43
C TRP A 78 14.30 3.00 -4.76
N ARG A 79 14.46 4.12 -5.50
CA ARG A 79 14.89 5.41 -4.96
C ARG A 79 13.74 6.25 -4.41
N GLU A 80 12.53 5.97 -4.88
CA GLU A 80 11.31 6.70 -4.54
C GLU A 80 10.46 5.96 -3.48
N MET A 81 11.04 4.97 -2.79
CA MET A 81 10.43 4.32 -1.62
C MET A 81 10.87 5.03 -0.34
N PRO A 82 9.94 5.49 0.50
CA PRO A 82 10.29 6.01 1.82
C PRO A 82 10.85 4.90 2.70
N GLY A 83 11.63 5.28 3.70
CA GLY A 83 12.08 4.40 4.75
C GLY A 83 10.91 3.74 5.47
N VAL A 84 11.18 2.58 6.08
CA VAL A 84 10.23 1.84 6.90
C VAL A 84 10.88 1.45 8.23
N PRO A 85 10.14 1.43 9.35
CA PRO A 85 10.65 0.93 10.62
C PRO A 85 11.16 -0.52 10.51
N ALA A 86 12.33 -0.79 11.07
CA ALA A 86 12.90 -2.13 11.07
C ALA A 86 12.10 -3.08 11.97
N GLY A 87 11.85 -4.30 11.49
CA GLY A 87 11.16 -5.35 12.25
C GLY A 87 9.69 -5.06 12.58
N GLY A 88 9.10 -4.03 11.99
CA GLY A 88 7.68 -3.71 12.18
C GLY A 88 6.78 -4.48 11.22
N ALA A 89 5.60 -4.88 11.71
CA ALA A 89 4.52 -5.37 10.86
C ALA A 89 4.03 -4.26 9.94
N HIS A 90 3.52 -4.61 8.76
CA HIS A 90 2.86 -3.65 7.89
C HIS A 90 1.45 -4.09 7.51
N PHE A 91 0.65 -3.16 7.02
CA PHE A 91 -0.68 -3.49 6.54
C PHE A 91 -1.09 -2.63 5.35
N HIS A 92 -2.02 -3.17 4.58
CA HIS A 92 -2.73 -2.46 3.53
C HIS A 92 -4.22 -2.61 3.73
N PHE A 93 -4.97 -1.53 3.67
CA PHE A 93 -6.42 -1.59 3.76
C PHE A 93 -7.07 -0.77 2.65
N ASN A 94 -8.26 -1.19 2.26
CA ASN A 94 -9.10 -0.44 1.35
C ASN A 94 -10.56 -0.64 1.75
N ILE A 95 -11.32 0.44 1.74
CA ILE A 95 -12.75 0.43 2.04
C ILE A 95 -13.46 1.14 0.90
N LEU A 96 -14.52 0.52 0.38
CA LEU A 96 -15.35 1.11 -0.66
C LEU A 96 -15.89 2.47 -0.22
N LYS A 97 -15.98 3.42 -1.16
CA LYS A 97 -16.35 4.81 -0.86
C LYS A 97 -17.65 4.94 -0.05
N ARG A 98 -18.64 4.09 -0.33
CA ARG A 98 -19.94 4.06 0.37
C ARG A 98 -19.81 3.76 1.86
N TRP A 99 -18.83 2.95 2.24
CA TRP A 99 -18.63 2.43 3.60
C TRP A 99 -17.39 3.03 4.27
N ARG A 100 -16.76 4.02 3.63
CA ARG A 100 -15.52 4.63 4.11
C ARG A 100 -15.85 5.77 5.06
N ASP A 101 -16.16 5.42 6.30
CA ASP A 101 -16.28 6.36 7.41
C ASP A 101 -15.14 6.20 8.42
N ALA A 102 -14.96 7.21 9.26
CA ALA A 102 -13.88 7.27 10.24
C ALA A 102 -14.02 6.22 11.34
N ALA A 103 -15.25 5.87 11.74
CA ALA A 103 -15.49 4.90 12.80
C ALA A 103 -15.18 3.47 12.31
N VAL A 104 -15.63 3.10 11.10
CA VAL A 104 -15.29 1.81 10.47
C VAL A 104 -13.79 1.70 10.22
N THR A 105 -13.16 2.77 9.70
CA THR A 105 -11.71 2.77 9.49
C THR A 105 -10.96 2.57 10.81
N ARG A 106 -11.37 3.28 11.88
CA ARG A 106 -10.77 3.13 13.21
C ARG A 106 -10.99 1.73 13.76
N LEU A 107 -12.19 1.19 13.67
CA LEU A 107 -12.52 -0.15 14.16
C LEU A 107 -11.65 -1.19 13.46
N LEU A 108 -11.59 -1.16 12.13
CA LEU A 108 -10.79 -2.09 11.33
C LEU A 108 -9.31 -2.06 11.73
N VAL A 109 -8.76 -0.85 11.88
CA VAL A 109 -7.36 -0.67 12.27
C VAL A 109 -7.12 -1.15 13.69
N GLU A 110 -7.93 -0.74 14.68
CA GLU A 110 -7.75 -1.16 16.08
C GLU A 110 -7.94 -2.67 16.25
N SER A 111 -8.86 -3.29 15.53
CA SER A 111 -9.01 -4.75 15.50
C SER A 111 -7.75 -5.46 15.02
N TYR A 112 -7.07 -4.90 14.01
CA TYR A 112 -5.79 -5.42 13.55
C TYR A 112 -4.67 -5.22 14.58
N LEU A 113 -4.61 -4.06 15.23
CA LEU A 113 -3.62 -3.82 16.29
C LEU A 113 -3.80 -4.78 17.46
N GLU A 114 -5.04 -5.05 17.84
CA GLU A 114 -5.35 -6.02 18.90
C GLU A 114 -4.96 -7.44 18.49
N LEU A 115 -5.24 -7.83 17.24
CA LEU A 115 -4.78 -9.11 16.68
C LEU A 115 -3.25 -9.22 16.77
N LEU A 116 -2.51 -8.19 16.35
CA LEU A 116 -1.05 -8.18 16.45
C LEU A 116 -0.56 -8.31 17.89
N ARG A 117 -1.18 -7.59 18.85
CA ARG A 117 -0.81 -7.69 20.27
C ARG A 117 -1.03 -9.10 20.83
N ARG A 118 -2.14 -9.73 20.44
CA ARG A 118 -2.53 -11.05 20.93
C ARG A 118 -1.70 -12.17 20.32
N GLU A 119 -1.52 -12.16 19.00
CA GLU A 119 -0.98 -13.29 18.23
C GLU A 119 0.50 -13.12 17.91
N HIS A 120 1.00 -11.89 17.90
CA HIS A 120 2.39 -11.57 17.56
C HIS A 120 3.04 -10.64 18.61
N PRO A 121 3.12 -11.05 19.89
CA PRO A 121 3.63 -10.20 20.97
C PRO A 121 5.08 -9.74 20.79
N GLY A 122 5.85 -10.39 19.92
CA GLY A 122 7.21 -9.96 19.56
C GLY A 122 7.27 -8.72 18.66
N ILE A 123 6.15 -8.35 18.03
CA ILE A 123 6.06 -7.17 17.15
C ILE A 123 5.79 -5.95 18.02
N LYS A 124 6.67 -4.95 17.91
CA LYS A 124 6.59 -3.71 18.71
C LYS A 124 6.10 -2.51 17.92
N VAL A 125 6.28 -2.56 16.60
CA VAL A 125 5.96 -1.46 15.69
C VAL A 125 5.09 -1.99 14.58
N VAL A 126 4.08 -1.22 14.22
CA VAL A 126 3.29 -1.40 13.01
C VAL A 126 3.44 -0.17 12.13
N TRP A 127 3.48 -0.35 10.82
CA TRP A 127 3.56 0.76 9.87
C TRP A 127 2.64 0.57 8.67
N GLY A 128 2.34 1.68 8.01
CA GLY A 128 1.51 1.70 6.81
C GLY A 128 2.05 2.72 5.82
N GLN A 129 1.92 2.40 4.54
CA GLN A 129 2.28 3.31 3.45
C GLN A 129 1.04 3.74 2.69
N MET A 130 0.99 5.01 2.33
CA MET A 130 -0.09 5.54 1.51
C MET A 130 0.35 6.69 0.63
N GLU A 131 -0.33 6.81 -0.50
CA GLU A 131 -0.16 7.94 -1.40
C GLU A 131 -0.97 9.14 -0.90
N THR A 132 -0.28 10.24 -0.59
CA THR A 132 -0.87 11.49 -0.13
C THR A 132 -0.76 12.57 -1.19
N PHE A 133 -1.76 13.46 -1.21
CA PHE A 133 -1.82 14.61 -2.11
C PHE A 133 -1.44 15.88 -1.33
N GLY A 134 -0.29 16.47 -1.66
CA GLY A 134 0.29 17.59 -0.91
C GLY A 134 0.95 17.17 0.42
N ALA A 135 2.00 17.90 0.81
CA ALA A 135 2.92 17.47 1.88
C ALA A 135 2.36 17.60 3.32
N ARG A 136 1.51 18.60 3.61
CA ARG A 136 1.28 19.07 5.00
C ARG A 136 -0.02 18.63 5.68
N ARG A 137 -1.08 18.32 4.92
CA ARG A 137 -2.43 18.10 5.51
C ARG A 137 -2.59 16.74 6.19
N SER A 138 -1.69 15.80 5.90
CA SER A 138 -1.79 14.40 6.34
C SER A 138 -1.17 14.15 7.73
N GLN A 139 -0.07 14.83 8.07
CA GLN A 139 0.68 14.54 9.31
C GLN A 139 -0.12 14.83 10.59
N SER A 140 -0.77 16.00 10.67
CA SER A 140 -1.55 16.38 11.85
C SER A 140 -2.78 15.50 12.06
N LEU A 141 -3.38 15.00 10.98
CA LEU A 141 -4.49 14.05 11.03
C LEU A 141 -4.02 12.71 11.61
N PHE A 142 -2.91 12.17 11.12
CA PHE A 142 -2.36 10.90 11.61
C PHE A 142 -1.97 10.96 13.08
N LYS A 143 -1.35 12.06 13.51
CA LYS A 143 -1.00 12.26 14.91
C LYS A 143 -2.22 12.25 15.84
N ARG A 144 -3.33 12.87 15.42
CA ARG A 144 -4.60 12.82 16.17
C ARG A 144 -5.20 11.42 16.27
N LEU A 145 -4.88 10.54 15.31
CA LEU A 145 -5.31 9.14 15.28
C LEU A 145 -4.31 8.21 15.97
N GLY A 146 -3.28 8.75 16.64
CA GLY A 146 -2.26 7.97 17.35
C GLY A 146 -1.17 7.39 16.46
N TRP A 147 -1.00 7.93 15.25
CA TRP A 147 0.04 7.52 14.30
C TRP A 147 1.12 8.59 14.20
N GLU A 148 2.37 8.18 14.23
CA GLU A 148 3.51 9.06 14.05
C GLU A 148 3.99 9.03 12.60
N PHE A 149 4.57 10.15 12.17
CA PHE A 149 5.17 10.27 10.83
C PHE A 149 6.57 9.65 10.84
N TYR A 150 6.88 8.82 9.84
CA TYR A 150 8.22 8.22 9.71
C TYR A 150 9.03 8.88 8.59
N ASP A 151 8.55 8.79 7.35
CA ASP A 151 9.26 9.31 6.18
C ASP A 151 8.28 9.61 5.03
N GLN A 152 8.70 10.46 4.09
CA GLN A 152 7.91 10.81 2.92
C GLN A 152 8.81 11.09 1.71
N VAL A 153 8.46 10.46 0.58
CA VAL A 153 9.17 10.67 -0.70
C VAL A 153 8.20 11.09 -1.78
N LYS A 154 8.61 12.08 -2.59
CA LYS A 154 7.83 12.56 -3.74
C LYS A 154 7.88 11.54 -4.87
N LEU A 155 6.71 11.15 -5.37
CA LEU A 155 6.57 10.19 -6.46
C LEU A 155 6.58 10.88 -7.83
N SER A 156 7.49 10.47 -8.69
CA SER A 156 7.51 10.89 -10.10
C SER A 156 6.64 10.00 -11.01
N LYS A 157 6.14 8.87 -10.48
CA LYS A 157 5.28 7.89 -11.18
C LYS A 157 4.11 8.53 -11.92
N TYR A 158 3.49 9.55 -11.31
CA TYR A 158 2.29 10.21 -11.83
C TYR A 158 2.57 11.46 -12.67
N ARG A 159 3.84 11.81 -12.90
CA ARG A 159 4.20 13.09 -13.53
C ARG A 159 3.56 13.31 -14.91
N TYR A 160 3.37 12.24 -15.66
CA TYR A 160 2.78 12.30 -17.01
C TYR A 160 1.27 12.60 -16.99
N LEU A 161 0.59 12.42 -15.85
CA LEU A 161 -0.84 12.72 -15.70
C LEU A 161 -1.11 14.21 -15.43
N PHE A 162 -0.09 15.02 -15.11
CA PHE A 162 -0.26 16.45 -14.88
C PHE A 162 -0.33 17.27 -16.18
N ASN A 163 0.16 16.73 -17.31
CA ASN A 163 0.24 17.43 -18.59
C ASN A 163 -0.93 17.09 -19.54
N SER A 164 -1.92 16.33 -19.08
CA SER A 164 -3.12 15.94 -19.83
C SER A 164 -4.27 15.77 -18.83
N PRO A 165 -5.54 16.00 -19.19
CA PRO A 165 -6.64 15.81 -18.26
C PRO A 165 -6.61 14.35 -17.73
N PRO A 166 -6.42 14.13 -16.42
CA PRO A 166 -6.36 12.78 -15.90
C PRO A 166 -7.75 12.12 -16.02
N PRO A 167 -7.81 10.78 -16.15
CA PRO A 167 -9.06 10.02 -16.08
C PRO A 167 -9.89 10.42 -14.85
N GLU A 168 -11.22 10.32 -14.91
CA GLU A 168 -12.13 10.75 -13.83
C GLU A 168 -11.71 10.22 -12.45
N HIS A 169 -11.35 8.93 -12.38
CA HIS A 169 -10.93 8.26 -11.14
C HIS A 169 -9.57 8.74 -10.61
N LEU A 170 -8.79 9.45 -11.44
CA LEU A 170 -7.47 10.02 -11.15
C LEU A 170 -7.49 11.54 -11.07
N LYS A 171 -8.65 12.21 -11.13
CA LYS A 171 -8.73 13.68 -11.02
C LYS A 171 -8.06 14.25 -9.77
N LYS A 172 -8.01 13.49 -8.68
CA LYS A 172 -7.27 13.90 -7.46
C LYS A 172 -5.76 14.01 -7.71
N LEU A 173 -5.21 13.22 -8.64
CA LEU A 173 -3.84 13.33 -9.13
C LEU A 173 -3.63 14.55 -10.03
N ALA A 174 -4.64 15.36 -10.37
CA ALA A 174 -4.42 16.66 -11.03
C ALA A 174 -3.95 17.75 -10.07
N ALA A 175 -4.15 17.56 -8.76
CA ALA A 175 -4.06 18.61 -7.75
C ALA A 175 -2.64 18.98 -7.30
N GLY A 176 -1.60 18.47 -7.98
CA GLY A 176 -0.19 18.77 -7.68
C GLY A 176 0.62 17.56 -7.23
N GLU A 177 1.60 17.77 -6.35
CA GLU A 177 2.60 16.75 -6.01
C GLU A 177 2.02 15.57 -5.22
N VAL A 178 2.38 14.36 -5.64
CA VAL A 178 2.01 13.10 -4.97
C VAL A 178 3.21 12.61 -4.18
N TYR A 179 2.97 12.22 -2.93
CA TYR A 179 3.98 11.67 -2.05
C TYR A 179 3.59 10.27 -1.59
N LEU A 180 4.57 9.40 -1.42
CA LEU A 180 4.41 8.16 -0.65
C LEU A 180 4.83 8.45 0.78
N THR A 181 3.92 8.27 1.72
CA THR A 181 4.14 8.56 3.14
C THR A 181 4.13 7.28 3.94
N THR A 182 5.15 7.07 4.77
CA THR A 182 5.19 6.02 5.80
C THR A 182 4.74 6.63 7.13
N ILE A 183 3.76 6.01 7.75
CA ILE A 183 3.36 6.25 9.15
C ILE A 183 3.62 5.01 9.98
N TYR A 184 3.82 5.18 11.28
CA TYR A 184 3.99 4.08 12.20
C TYR A 184 3.28 4.32 13.53
N ARG A 185 3.10 3.24 14.28
CA ARG A 185 2.59 3.26 15.64
C ARG A 185 3.27 2.17 16.45
N GLU A 186 3.61 2.50 17.69
CA GLU A 186 4.10 1.54 18.67
C GLU A 186 2.91 0.78 19.29
N LEU A 187 3.08 -0.51 19.52
CA LEU A 187 2.04 -1.36 20.11
C LEU A 187 2.05 -1.30 21.65
N TRP A 188 3.16 -0.86 22.26
CA TRP A 188 3.48 -0.85 23.70
C TRP A 188 4.27 0.39 24.09
#